data_AF-A0AA35Z5P0-F1
#
_entry.id   AF-A0AA35Z5P0-F1
#
_cell.length_a   1.000
_cell.length_b   1.000
_cell.length_c   1.000
_cell.angle_alpha   90.00
_cell.angle_beta   90.00
_cell.angle_gamma   90.00
#
_symmetry.space_group_name_H-M   'P 1'
#
loop_
_entity.id
_entity.type
_entity.pdbx_description
1 polymer ?
#
loop_
_entity_poly.entity_id
_entity_poly.type
_entity_poly.pdbx_seq_one_letter_code
_entity_poly.pdbx_strand_id
1 'polypeptide(L)'
;MPGAVCQDPRFVGGDGITFYFHGKKDQDFCLVTDNNLHINGHFIGKRNKNMGRDFTWVQSVGVLFDNHKVQISAQKTSSWDDTVDRISITFDGENIYLPKTEGAKWQSSTTSITRTHDTNHIVVEVENLYKIIAKVVPITKEESRIHKYDMTNDDCFAHLDLKFKFFSLSNQVDGVLGQTYRNDYVSKVKMGVLMPVMGGDSKFVSTNSFATDCSVAKFKSIQEDGSSFSLQLPSLSCENGIEGRGVVCKR
;
A
#
# COMPACT_ATOMS: atom_id res chain seq x y z
N MET A 1 -14.89 -2.26 -32.48
CA MET A 1 -13.46 -1.91 -32.27
C MET A 1 -12.89 -2.83 -31.19
N PRO A 2 -11.97 -3.75 -31.51
CA PRO A 2 -11.34 -4.58 -30.50
C PRO A 2 -10.05 -3.92 -30.03
N GLY A 3 -10.12 -3.08 -28.99
CA GLY A 3 -8.94 -2.38 -28.51
C GLY A 3 -9.24 -1.35 -27.43
N ALA A 4 -9.68 -1.79 -26.25
CA ALA A 4 -9.71 -0.95 -25.05
C ALA A 4 -10.05 -1.77 -23.79
N VAL A 5 -9.54 -2.99 -23.62
CA VAL A 5 -9.66 -3.66 -22.33
C VAL A 5 -8.27 -4.12 -21.92
N CYS A 6 -7.63 -3.31 -21.09
CA CYS A 6 -6.40 -3.63 -20.39
C CYS A 6 -6.77 -3.59 -18.92
N GLN A 7 -6.70 -4.72 -18.21
CA GLN A 7 -6.99 -4.71 -16.78
C GLN A 7 -5.74 -4.31 -16.00
N ASP A 8 -5.33 -3.05 -16.15
CA ASP A 8 -4.49 -2.41 -15.13
C ASP A 8 -5.29 -2.32 -13.81
N PRO A 9 -4.64 -2.08 -12.66
CA PRO A 9 -5.35 -2.01 -11.39
C PRO A 9 -6.47 -0.98 -11.43
N ARG A 10 -7.68 -1.48 -11.21
CA ARG A 10 -8.91 -0.71 -11.15
C ARG A 10 -9.11 -0.22 -9.73
N PHE A 11 -9.36 1.07 -9.59
CA PHE A 11 -9.71 1.72 -8.34
C PHE A 11 -11.10 2.34 -8.43
N VAL A 12 -11.74 2.47 -7.26
CA VAL A 12 -12.94 3.29 -7.08
C VAL A 12 -12.55 4.40 -6.12
N GLY A 13 -12.57 5.65 -6.60
CA GLY A 13 -12.20 6.81 -5.83
C GLY A 13 -13.20 7.14 -4.72
N GLY A 14 -12.78 8.02 -3.80
CA GLY A 14 -13.67 8.59 -2.77
C GLY A 14 -14.84 9.38 -3.35
N ASP A 15 -14.68 9.90 -4.57
CA ASP A 15 -15.71 10.54 -5.39
C ASP A 15 -16.67 9.54 -6.08
N GLY A 16 -16.48 8.23 -5.88
CA GLY A 16 -17.24 7.16 -6.51
C GLY A 16 -16.87 6.88 -7.97
N ILE A 17 -15.90 7.60 -8.54
CA ILE A 17 -15.47 7.41 -9.93
C ILE A 17 -14.55 6.20 -10.00
N THR A 18 -14.88 5.26 -10.90
CA THR A 18 -13.97 4.18 -11.26
C THR A 18 -12.87 4.72 -12.18
N PHE A 19 -11.61 4.40 -11.88
CA PHE A 19 -10.48 4.72 -12.75
C PHE A 19 -9.43 3.60 -12.73
N TYR A 20 -8.52 3.66 -13.68
CA TYR A 20 -7.40 2.73 -13.82
C TYR A 20 -6.10 3.47 -13.59
N PHE A 21 -5.14 2.84 -12.93
CA PHE A 21 -3.81 3.41 -12.76
C PHE A 21 -2.78 2.52 -13.45
N HIS A 22 -2.07 3.10 -14.41
CA HIS A 22 -1.05 2.40 -15.18
C HIS A 22 0.31 2.59 -14.50
N GLY A 23 0.63 1.71 -13.56
CA GLY A 23 1.95 1.66 -12.96
C GLY A 23 2.99 1.07 -13.91
N LYS A 24 4.19 0.82 -13.39
CA LYS A 24 5.23 0.06 -14.07
C LYS A 24 5.45 -1.27 -13.36
N LYS A 25 5.90 -2.25 -14.13
CA LYS A 25 6.31 -3.55 -13.61
C LYS A 25 7.46 -3.40 -12.61
N ASP A 26 7.39 -4.21 -11.55
CA ASP A 26 8.39 -4.35 -10.49
C ASP A 26 8.71 -3.01 -9.81
N GLN A 27 7.68 -2.19 -9.60
CA GLN A 27 7.80 -0.86 -9.00
C GLN A 27 6.71 -0.61 -7.97
N ASP A 28 7.07 0.13 -6.91
CA ASP A 28 6.16 0.53 -5.85
C ASP A 28 5.56 1.93 -6.13
N PHE A 29 4.27 2.08 -5.82
CA PHE A 29 3.53 3.32 -5.99
C PHE A 29 2.74 3.68 -4.73
N CYS A 30 2.79 4.95 -4.35
CA CYS A 30 2.00 5.53 -3.28
C CYS A 30 0.53 5.66 -3.68
N LEU A 31 -0.27 4.76 -3.12
CA LEU A 31 -1.70 4.71 -3.34
C LEU A 31 -2.42 5.72 -2.45
N VAL A 32 -2.02 5.81 -1.20
CA VAL A 32 -2.60 6.73 -0.21
C VAL A 32 -1.49 7.26 0.68
N THR A 33 -1.46 8.56 0.92
CA THR A 33 -0.62 9.15 1.96
C THR A 33 -1.38 10.27 2.65
N ASP A 34 -1.35 10.23 3.97
CA ASP A 34 -1.91 11.21 4.88
C ASP A 34 -1.01 11.28 6.13
N ASN A 35 -1.30 12.17 7.07
CA ASN A 35 -0.45 12.40 8.25
C ASN A 35 -0.18 11.12 9.07
N ASN A 36 -1.17 10.24 9.22
CA ASN A 36 -1.09 9.02 10.05
C ASN A 36 -1.33 7.71 9.27
N LEU A 37 -1.41 7.77 7.93
CA LEU A 37 -1.61 6.60 7.08
C LEU A 37 -0.80 6.73 5.79
N HIS A 38 -0.03 5.71 5.46
CA HIS A 38 0.66 5.59 4.18
C HIS A 38 0.45 4.20 3.61
N ILE A 39 0.09 4.11 2.34
CA ILE A 39 -0.14 2.84 1.63
C ILE A 39 0.62 2.89 0.32
N ASN A 40 1.57 2.00 0.16
CA ASN A 40 2.21 1.71 -1.12
C ASN A 40 1.69 0.39 -1.68
N GLY A 41 1.57 0.30 -2.99
CA GLY A 41 1.33 -0.95 -3.71
C GLY A 41 2.52 -1.33 -4.55
N HIS A 42 2.98 -2.57 -4.47
CA HIS A 42 3.98 -3.13 -5.38
C HIS A 42 3.29 -3.70 -6.61
N PHE A 43 3.69 -3.23 -7.79
CA PHE A 43 3.07 -3.59 -9.05
C PHE A 43 3.94 -4.62 -9.76
N ILE A 44 3.34 -5.75 -10.11
CA ILE A 44 3.93 -6.72 -11.05
C ILE A 44 3.38 -6.45 -12.45
N GLY A 45 4.04 -6.98 -13.47
CA GLY A 45 3.53 -6.82 -14.81
C GLY A 45 4.11 -7.76 -15.85
N LYS A 46 3.47 -7.72 -17.03
CA LYS A 46 3.88 -8.48 -18.20
C LYS A 46 3.83 -7.62 -19.45
N ARG A 47 4.86 -7.76 -20.29
CA ARG A 47 4.97 -7.12 -21.59
C ARG A 47 4.59 -8.10 -22.69
N ASN A 48 3.64 -7.73 -23.54
CA ASN A 48 3.46 -8.38 -24.84
C ASN A 48 4.49 -7.83 -25.83
N LYS A 49 5.13 -8.68 -26.64
CA LYS A 49 6.12 -8.30 -27.67
C LYS A 49 5.60 -7.26 -28.67
N ASN A 50 4.29 -7.25 -28.92
CA ASN A 50 3.63 -6.35 -29.85
C ASN A 50 3.12 -5.06 -29.19
N MET A 51 3.39 -4.85 -27.90
CA MET A 51 2.89 -3.69 -27.15
C MET A 51 4.01 -2.83 -26.59
N GLY A 52 3.84 -1.51 -26.73
CA GLY A 52 4.73 -0.51 -26.15
C GLY A 52 4.54 -0.26 -24.64
N ARG A 53 3.64 -1.00 -23.96
CA ARG A 53 3.38 -0.86 -22.51
C ARG A 53 3.22 -2.20 -21.77
N ASP A 54 3.46 -2.20 -20.46
CA ASP A 54 3.25 -3.36 -19.57
C ASP A 54 1.79 -3.45 -19.15
N PHE A 55 1.24 -4.65 -19.02
CA PHE A 55 0.07 -4.87 -18.18
C PHE A 55 0.51 -4.96 -16.75
N THR A 56 -0.21 -4.32 -15.82
CA THR A 56 0.17 -4.31 -14.42
C THR A 56 -0.92 -4.84 -13.50
N TRP A 57 -0.50 -5.40 -12.36
CA TRP A 57 -1.36 -5.87 -11.27
C TRP A 57 -0.72 -5.56 -9.93
N VAL A 58 -1.53 -5.42 -8.87
CA VAL A 58 -1.01 -5.20 -7.51
C VAL A 58 -0.65 -6.55 -6.90
N GLN A 59 0.63 -6.80 -6.64
CA GLN A 59 1.06 -8.04 -5.99
C GLN A 59 1.01 -7.92 -4.46
N SER A 60 1.40 -6.77 -3.92
CA SER A 60 1.39 -6.52 -2.49
C SER A 60 0.99 -5.08 -2.19
N VAL A 61 0.53 -4.88 -0.96
CA VAL A 61 0.41 -3.56 -0.35
C VAL A 61 1.16 -3.52 0.96
N GLY A 62 1.95 -2.47 1.15
CA GLY A 62 2.56 -2.10 2.42
C GLY A 62 1.79 -0.92 3.00
N VAL A 63 1.41 -1.04 4.27
CA VAL A 63 0.64 -0.05 5.02
C VAL A 63 1.45 0.38 6.22
N LEU A 64 1.66 1.68 6.38
CA LEU A 64 2.21 2.32 7.57
C LEU A 64 1.09 3.10 8.25
N PHE A 65 0.98 2.92 9.55
CA PHE A 65 0.11 3.75 10.38
C PHE A 65 0.72 3.85 11.77
N ASP A 66 0.69 5.03 12.37
CA ASP A 66 1.40 5.31 13.63
C ASP A 66 2.87 4.82 13.56
N ASN A 67 3.20 3.79 14.35
CA ASN A 67 4.50 3.11 14.35
C ASN A 67 4.41 1.65 13.87
N HIS A 68 3.28 1.25 13.29
CA HIS A 68 3.01 -0.09 12.83
C HIS A 68 3.17 -0.24 11.32
N LYS A 69 3.52 -1.47 10.90
CA LYS A 69 3.69 -1.85 9.50
C LYS A 69 2.86 -3.10 9.21
N VAL A 70 2.03 -3.05 8.19
CA VAL A 70 1.28 -4.22 7.69
C VAL A 70 1.62 -4.46 6.24
N GLN A 71 1.96 -5.69 5.88
CA GLN A 71 2.08 -6.09 4.48
C GLN A 71 1.05 -7.16 4.17
N ILE A 72 0.36 -7.02 3.03
CA ILE A 72 -0.49 -8.06 2.46
C ILE A 72 0.06 -8.37 1.08
N SER A 73 0.34 -9.63 0.79
CA SER A 73 0.93 -10.03 -0.51
C SER A 73 0.26 -11.27 -1.09
N ALA A 74 0.16 -11.30 -2.42
CA ALA A 74 -0.16 -12.48 -3.21
C ALA A 74 1.13 -13.26 -3.53
N GLN A 75 1.17 -14.52 -3.11
CA GLN A 75 2.26 -15.44 -3.43
C GLN A 75 2.19 -15.84 -4.91
N LYS A 76 3.36 -15.82 -5.58
CA LYS A 76 3.50 -16.29 -6.96
C LYS A 76 3.14 -17.77 -7.05
N THR A 77 2.55 -18.18 -8.17
CA THR A 77 2.12 -19.57 -8.33
C THR A 77 2.15 -20.01 -9.78
N SER A 78 2.63 -21.22 -10.07
CA SER A 78 2.67 -21.76 -11.43
C SER A 78 1.32 -22.33 -11.89
N SER A 79 0.39 -22.57 -10.98
CA SER A 79 -0.95 -23.09 -11.27
C SER A 79 -1.95 -22.58 -10.24
N TRP A 80 -3.21 -22.44 -10.64
CA TRP A 80 -4.27 -22.02 -9.73
C TRP A 80 -5.03 -23.22 -9.18
N ASP A 81 -5.25 -23.20 -7.86
CA ASP A 81 -6.07 -24.15 -7.11
C ASP A 81 -6.70 -23.35 -5.96
N ASP A 82 -8.03 -23.26 -5.95
CA ASP A 82 -8.78 -22.49 -4.94
C ASP A 82 -8.56 -23.01 -3.52
N THR A 83 -8.16 -24.26 -3.34
CA THR A 83 -7.88 -24.86 -2.02
C THR A 83 -6.50 -24.50 -1.45
N VAL A 84 -5.62 -23.94 -2.30
CA VAL A 84 -4.27 -23.51 -1.90
C VAL A 84 -4.30 -22.03 -1.54
N ASP A 85 -3.96 -21.75 -0.28
CA ASP A 85 -3.85 -20.41 0.24
C ASP A 85 -2.54 -19.77 -0.21
N ARG A 86 -2.65 -18.60 -0.84
CA ARG A 86 -1.55 -17.83 -1.44
C ARG A 86 -1.50 -16.40 -0.89
N ILE A 87 -2.23 -16.11 0.18
CA ILE A 87 -2.16 -14.82 0.85
C ILE A 87 -1.12 -14.88 1.96
N SER A 88 -0.20 -13.92 1.99
CA SER A 88 0.75 -13.76 3.09
C SER A 88 0.56 -12.42 3.76
N ILE A 89 0.64 -12.40 5.09
CA ILE A 89 0.41 -11.21 5.89
C ILE A 89 1.55 -11.07 6.89
N THR A 90 2.12 -9.87 6.99
CA THR A 90 3.07 -9.53 8.05
C THR A 90 2.56 -8.35 8.85
N PHE A 91 2.75 -8.39 10.16
CA PHE A 91 2.48 -7.29 11.08
C PHE A 91 3.77 -7.00 11.85
N ASP A 92 4.30 -5.78 11.75
CA ASP A 92 5.57 -5.34 12.37
C ASP A 92 6.77 -6.26 12.10
N GLY A 93 6.80 -6.84 10.89
CA GLY A 93 7.84 -7.77 10.46
C GLY A 93 7.62 -9.23 10.87
N GLU A 94 6.59 -9.51 11.69
CA GLU A 94 6.22 -10.87 12.06
C GLU A 94 5.18 -11.45 11.10
N ASN A 95 5.34 -12.72 10.72
CA ASN A 95 4.37 -13.42 9.88
C ASN A 95 3.11 -13.75 10.68
N ILE A 96 1.94 -13.35 10.17
CA ILE A 96 0.65 -13.71 10.76
C ILE A 96 0.13 -14.99 10.12
N TYR A 97 0.04 -16.04 10.92
CA TYR A 97 -0.56 -17.30 10.49
C TYR A 97 -2.04 -17.35 10.88
N LEU A 98 -2.91 -17.44 9.89
CA LEU A 98 -4.35 -17.67 10.08
C LEU A 98 -4.72 -19.08 9.59
N PRO A 99 -5.36 -19.91 10.44
CA PRO A 99 -5.94 -21.18 10.01
C PRO A 99 -6.81 -21.01 8.75
N LYS A 100 -6.77 -22.00 7.85
CA LYS A 100 -7.54 -22.00 6.58
C LYS A 100 -9.00 -22.33 6.83
N THR A 101 -9.69 -21.44 7.54
CA THR A 101 -11.09 -21.60 7.91
C THR A 101 -11.73 -20.23 7.95
N GLU A 102 -12.89 -20.09 7.31
CA GLU A 102 -13.70 -18.88 7.41
C GLU A 102 -13.93 -18.48 8.89
N GLY A 103 -13.79 -17.19 9.18
CA GLY A 103 -13.92 -16.65 10.54
C GLY A 103 -12.66 -16.77 11.40
N ALA A 104 -11.60 -17.46 10.94
CA ALA A 104 -10.31 -17.44 11.62
C ALA A 104 -9.81 -15.99 11.78
N LYS A 105 -9.39 -15.64 13.00
CA LYS A 105 -9.09 -14.26 13.38
C LYS A 105 -7.77 -14.16 14.13
N TRP A 106 -7.04 -13.11 13.82
CA TRP A 106 -5.90 -12.61 14.58
C TRP A 106 -6.19 -11.17 15.00
N GLN A 107 -5.69 -10.76 16.16
CA GLN A 107 -5.93 -9.42 16.69
C GLN A 107 -4.73 -8.92 17.51
N SER A 108 -4.41 -7.65 17.35
CA SER A 108 -3.58 -6.87 18.27
C SER A 108 -4.48 -5.92 19.08
N SER A 109 -3.90 -4.92 19.75
CA SER A 109 -4.65 -3.89 20.48
C SER A 109 -5.60 -3.09 19.58
N THR A 110 -5.17 -2.76 18.36
CA THR A 110 -5.90 -1.86 17.44
C THR A 110 -6.20 -2.49 16.08
N THR A 111 -5.53 -3.59 15.74
CA THR A 111 -5.63 -4.22 14.41
C THR A 111 -6.33 -5.57 14.52
N SER A 112 -7.24 -5.84 13.59
CA SER A 112 -7.85 -7.16 13.41
C SER A 112 -7.64 -7.66 12.00
N ILE A 113 -7.35 -8.95 11.88
CA ILE A 113 -7.19 -9.63 10.61
C ILE A 113 -8.10 -10.86 10.66
N THR A 114 -9.06 -10.94 9.75
CA THR A 114 -10.07 -11.99 9.74
C THR A 114 -10.17 -12.64 8.38
N ARG A 115 -10.22 -13.96 8.31
CA ARG A 115 -10.55 -14.68 7.08
C ARG A 115 -12.03 -14.60 6.79
N THR A 116 -12.37 -14.28 5.56
CA THR A 116 -13.75 -14.31 5.07
C THR A 116 -14.06 -15.55 4.24
N HIS A 117 -13.03 -16.32 3.85
CA HIS A 117 -13.16 -17.64 3.25
C HIS A 117 -11.98 -18.51 3.70
N ASP A 118 -12.06 -19.82 3.44
CA ASP A 118 -11.03 -20.78 3.82
C ASP A 118 -9.64 -20.42 3.26
N THR A 119 -9.57 -19.84 2.07
CA THR A 119 -8.32 -19.43 1.42
C THR A 119 -8.45 -18.07 0.76
N ASN A 120 -7.31 -17.39 0.58
CA ASN A 120 -7.11 -16.27 -0.33
C ASN A 120 -7.96 -15.01 -0.07
N HIS A 121 -8.80 -14.95 0.97
CA HIS A 121 -9.68 -13.81 1.22
C HIS A 121 -9.68 -13.41 2.69
N ILE A 122 -9.23 -12.19 2.95
CA ILE A 122 -9.13 -11.63 4.30
C ILE A 122 -9.70 -10.22 4.36
N VAL A 123 -9.94 -9.78 5.59
CA VAL A 123 -10.19 -8.40 5.97
C VAL A 123 -9.15 -8.00 7.00
N VAL A 124 -8.42 -6.92 6.72
CA VAL A 124 -7.58 -6.22 7.69
C VAL A 124 -8.28 -4.94 8.09
N GLU A 125 -8.48 -4.72 9.37
CA GLU A 125 -9.16 -3.54 9.89
C GLU A 125 -8.38 -2.97 11.08
N VAL A 126 -8.03 -1.69 10.98
CA VAL A 126 -7.41 -0.90 12.05
C VAL A 126 -8.46 0.04 12.58
N GLU A 127 -8.69 -0.02 13.89
CA GLU A 127 -9.75 0.72 14.57
C GLU A 127 -9.71 2.21 14.21
N ASN A 128 -10.85 2.76 13.79
CA ASN A 128 -11.04 4.17 13.43
C ASN A 128 -10.11 4.71 12.32
N LEU A 129 -9.34 3.86 11.62
CA LEU A 129 -8.39 4.30 10.59
C LEU A 129 -8.78 3.79 9.20
N TYR A 130 -8.73 2.47 8.98
CA TYR A 130 -9.05 1.89 7.69
C TYR A 130 -9.53 0.43 7.80
N LYS A 131 -10.14 -0.04 6.71
CA LYS A 131 -10.47 -1.43 6.42
C LYS A 131 -10.04 -1.78 4.99
N ILE A 132 -9.27 -2.84 4.85
CA ILE A 132 -8.83 -3.41 3.57
C ILE A 132 -9.44 -4.80 3.44
N ILE A 133 -10.24 -5.01 2.39
CA ILE A 133 -10.64 -6.34 1.95
C ILE A 133 -9.63 -6.74 0.87
N ALA A 134 -8.92 -7.84 1.09
CA ALA A 134 -7.91 -8.33 0.17
C ALA A 134 -8.24 -9.75 -0.26
N LYS A 135 -8.31 -9.95 -1.58
CA LYS A 135 -8.52 -11.24 -2.19
C LYS A 135 -7.39 -11.55 -3.17
N VAL A 136 -6.74 -12.70 -3.03
CA VAL A 136 -5.80 -13.20 -4.03
C VAL A 136 -6.60 -13.85 -5.16
N VAL A 137 -6.33 -13.44 -6.40
CA VAL A 137 -6.98 -13.97 -7.61
C VAL A 137 -5.95 -14.32 -8.67
N PRO A 138 -6.20 -15.35 -9.51
CA PRO A 138 -5.34 -15.66 -10.64
C PRO A 138 -5.62 -14.73 -11.80
N ILE A 139 -4.63 -14.54 -12.66
CA ILE A 139 -4.93 -14.13 -14.04
C ILE A 139 -5.37 -15.37 -14.83
N THR A 140 -6.59 -15.36 -15.34
CA THR A 140 -7.16 -16.50 -16.03
C THR A 140 -6.67 -16.61 -17.48
N LYS A 141 -6.70 -17.84 -18.04
CA LYS A 141 -6.40 -18.06 -19.47
C LYS A 141 -7.35 -17.26 -20.37
N GLU A 142 -8.59 -17.10 -19.95
CA GLU A 142 -9.59 -16.36 -20.72
C GLU A 142 -9.30 -14.85 -20.71
N GLU A 143 -8.95 -14.26 -19.56
CA GLU A 143 -8.48 -12.87 -19.51
C GLU A 143 -7.23 -12.67 -20.37
N SER A 144 -6.27 -13.59 -20.27
CA SER A 144 -5.07 -13.56 -21.12
C SER A 144 -5.41 -13.60 -22.61
N ARG A 145 -6.38 -14.41 -23.02
CA ARG A 145 -6.86 -14.52 -24.42
C ARG A 145 -7.57 -13.26 -24.89
N ILE A 146 -8.48 -12.71 -24.07
CA ILE A 146 -9.26 -11.51 -24.40
C ILE A 146 -8.36 -10.29 -24.48
N HIS A 147 -7.42 -10.14 -23.54
CA HIS A 147 -6.58 -8.96 -23.40
C HIS A 147 -5.21 -9.09 -24.07
N LYS A 148 -4.90 -10.26 -24.62
CA LYS A 148 -3.63 -10.58 -25.30
C LYS A 148 -2.43 -10.35 -24.38
N TYR A 149 -2.51 -10.85 -23.15
CA TYR A 149 -1.39 -10.81 -22.20
C TYR A 149 -0.22 -11.71 -22.63
N ASP A 150 -0.46 -12.66 -23.54
CA ASP A 150 0.48 -13.68 -23.97
C ASP A 150 1.05 -14.47 -22.77
N MET A 151 0.21 -14.79 -21.78
CA MET A 151 0.62 -15.62 -20.65
C MET A 151 0.96 -17.04 -21.11
N THR A 152 2.16 -17.49 -20.81
CA THR A 152 2.52 -18.91 -20.88
C THR A 152 2.22 -19.59 -19.54
N ASN A 153 2.36 -20.92 -19.48
CA ASN A 153 2.22 -21.66 -18.22
C ASN A 153 3.29 -21.26 -17.18
N ASP A 154 4.38 -20.63 -17.60
CA ASP A 154 5.46 -20.15 -16.71
C ASP A 154 5.14 -18.75 -16.13
N ASP A 155 4.17 -18.06 -16.71
CA ASP A 155 3.75 -16.70 -16.34
C ASP A 155 2.52 -16.69 -15.44
N CYS A 156 2.20 -17.77 -14.73
CA CYS A 156 1.05 -17.79 -13.85
C CYS A 156 1.25 -16.77 -12.72
N PHE A 157 0.46 -15.70 -12.76
CA PHE A 157 0.47 -14.65 -11.74
C PHE A 157 -0.79 -14.76 -10.90
N ALA A 158 -0.60 -14.62 -9.59
CA ALA A 158 -1.66 -14.28 -8.67
C ALA A 158 -1.44 -12.84 -8.22
N HIS A 159 -2.52 -12.08 -8.09
CA HIS A 159 -2.48 -10.69 -7.65
C HIS A 159 -3.58 -10.41 -6.65
N LEU A 160 -3.53 -9.23 -6.04
CA LEU A 160 -4.53 -8.77 -5.10
C LEU A 160 -5.66 -8.05 -5.86
N ASP A 161 -6.89 -8.42 -5.55
CA ASP A 161 -8.08 -7.61 -5.69
C ASP A 161 -8.34 -6.94 -4.33
N LEU A 162 -8.37 -5.61 -4.32
CA LEU A 162 -8.33 -4.80 -3.11
C LEU A 162 -9.54 -3.87 -3.05
N LYS A 163 -10.15 -3.80 -1.88
CA LYS A 163 -11.17 -2.78 -1.57
C LYS A 163 -10.76 -2.05 -0.31
N PHE A 164 -10.67 -0.75 -0.41
CA PHE A 164 -10.30 0.13 0.69
C PHE A 164 -11.54 0.85 1.21
N LYS A 165 -11.63 0.97 2.53
CA LYS A 165 -12.54 1.88 3.22
C LYS A 165 -11.73 2.63 4.26
N PHE A 166 -11.77 3.95 4.20
CA PHE A 166 -11.07 4.80 5.16
C PHE A 166 -12.06 5.50 6.08
N PHE A 167 -11.68 5.69 7.33
CA PHE A 167 -12.57 6.23 8.37
C PHE A 167 -12.15 7.63 8.85
N SER A 168 -10.86 7.97 8.76
CA SER A 168 -10.30 9.19 9.35
C SER A 168 -9.25 9.90 8.46
N LEU A 169 -9.47 9.94 7.15
CA LEU A 169 -8.62 10.73 6.25
C LEU A 169 -8.80 12.23 6.48
N SER A 170 -7.70 12.96 6.47
CA SER A 170 -7.66 14.41 6.50
C SER A 170 -7.91 15.01 5.12
N ASN A 171 -8.19 16.32 5.08
CA ASN A 171 -8.28 17.06 3.82
C ASN A 171 -6.93 17.19 3.08
N GLN A 172 -5.81 16.76 3.68
CA GLN A 172 -4.49 16.80 3.07
C GLN A 172 -4.07 15.48 2.40
N VAL A 173 -4.94 14.45 2.47
CA VAL A 173 -4.67 13.14 1.87
C VAL A 173 -4.31 13.26 0.38
N ASP A 174 -3.30 12.51 -0.05
CA ASP A 174 -2.82 12.45 -1.43
C ASP A 174 -2.46 11.01 -1.82
N GLY A 175 -1.86 10.81 -2.99
CA GLY A 175 -1.60 9.50 -3.58
C GLY A 175 -2.57 9.19 -4.71
N VAL A 176 -2.31 8.11 -5.46
CA VAL A 176 -3.13 7.70 -6.62
C VAL A 176 -4.61 7.64 -6.25
N LEU A 177 -4.92 6.89 -5.20
CA LEU A 177 -6.27 6.75 -4.67
C LEU A 177 -6.59 7.86 -3.67
N GLY A 178 -5.65 8.21 -2.79
CA GLY A 178 -5.89 9.12 -1.67
C GLY A 178 -6.37 10.51 -2.10
N GLN A 179 -5.82 11.09 -3.18
CA GLN A 179 -6.24 12.41 -3.65
C GLN A 179 -7.75 12.50 -3.97
N THR A 180 -8.38 11.38 -4.32
CA THR A 180 -9.81 11.31 -4.67
C THR A 180 -10.74 11.44 -3.46
N TYR A 181 -10.19 11.38 -2.24
CA TYR A 181 -10.94 11.55 -0.99
C TYR A 181 -10.94 13.00 -0.48
N ARG A 182 -10.21 13.92 -1.12
CA ARG A 182 -10.24 15.33 -0.71
C ARG A 182 -11.52 16.00 -1.19
N ASN A 183 -12.07 16.87 -0.34
CA ASN A 183 -13.28 17.63 -0.63
C ASN A 183 -13.15 18.60 -1.83
N ASP A 184 -11.94 19.07 -2.10
CA ASP A 184 -11.63 19.98 -3.21
C ASP A 184 -11.09 19.24 -4.45
N TYR A 185 -11.07 17.91 -4.44
CA TYR A 185 -10.58 17.13 -5.57
C TYR A 185 -11.54 17.25 -6.75
N VAL A 186 -10.98 17.68 -7.89
CA VAL A 186 -11.66 17.65 -9.18
C VAL A 186 -11.00 16.57 -10.03
N SER A 187 -11.81 15.60 -10.45
CA SER A 187 -11.34 14.46 -11.22
C SER A 187 -10.70 14.90 -12.55
N LYS A 188 -9.45 14.47 -12.76
CA LYS A 188 -8.68 14.77 -13.98
C LYS A 188 -8.74 13.66 -15.01
N VAL A 189 -9.42 12.56 -14.70
CA VAL A 189 -9.56 11.45 -15.64
C VAL A 189 -10.60 11.80 -16.70
N LYS A 190 -10.43 11.26 -17.91
CA LYS A 190 -11.33 11.56 -19.03
C LYS A 190 -12.69 10.90 -18.81
N MET A 191 -13.73 11.69 -18.58
CA MET A 191 -15.10 11.17 -18.42
C MET A 191 -15.69 10.69 -19.75
N GLY A 192 -16.65 9.76 -19.68
CA GLY A 192 -17.36 9.24 -20.86
C GLY A 192 -16.59 8.18 -21.67
N VAL A 193 -15.45 7.70 -21.17
CA VAL A 193 -14.73 6.56 -21.75
C VAL A 193 -14.86 5.34 -20.82
N LEU A 194 -14.78 4.14 -21.39
CA LEU A 194 -14.95 2.89 -20.64
C LEU A 194 -13.87 2.66 -19.58
N MET A 195 -12.63 3.10 -19.84
CA MET A 195 -11.49 2.93 -18.94
C MET A 195 -10.76 4.27 -18.76
N PRO A 196 -11.24 5.15 -17.89
CA PRO A 196 -10.57 6.40 -17.58
C PRO A 196 -9.27 6.09 -16.82
N VAL A 197 -8.13 6.58 -17.33
CA VAL A 197 -6.80 6.32 -16.75
C VAL A 197 -6.33 7.54 -15.98
N MET A 198 -5.82 7.31 -14.77
CA MET A 198 -5.15 8.31 -13.95
C MET A 198 -3.67 8.38 -14.34
N GLY A 199 -3.22 9.57 -14.75
CA GLY A 199 -1.82 9.82 -15.10
C GLY A 199 -0.98 10.35 -13.92
N GLY A 200 0.30 10.61 -14.20
CA GLY A 200 1.23 11.17 -13.22
C GLY A 200 1.94 10.11 -12.38
N ASP A 201 2.14 8.91 -12.92
CA ASP A 201 2.86 7.79 -12.32
C ASP A 201 4.17 8.22 -11.62
N SER A 202 4.97 9.06 -12.27
CA SER A 202 6.24 9.59 -11.73
C SER A 202 6.10 10.26 -10.35
N LYS A 203 4.96 10.88 -10.03
CA LYS A 203 4.73 11.56 -8.74
C LYS A 203 4.48 10.58 -7.60
N PHE A 204 4.01 9.39 -7.94
CA PHE A 204 3.58 8.38 -6.99
C PHE A 204 4.64 7.29 -6.80
N VAL A 205 5.73 7.30 -7.55
CA VAL A 205 6.83 6.34 -7.37
C VAL A 205 7.34 6.39 -5.93
N SER A 206 7.48 5.21 -5.32
CA SER A 206 8.10 5.00 -4.03
C SER A 206 9.27 4.03 -4.18
N THR A 207 10.29 4.12 -3.33
CA THR A 207 11.46 3.22 -3.44
C THR A 207 11.19 1.80 -2.97
N ASN A 208 10.26 1.61 -2.04
CA ASN A 208 9.83 0.29 -1.56
C ASN A 208 8.46 0.34 -0.87
N SER A 209 7.93 -0.82 -0.49
CA SER A 209 6.59 -0.96 0.07
C SER A 209 6.36 -0.20 1.40
N PHE A 210 7.41 0.23 2.09
CA PHE A 210 7.35 1.01 3.32
C PHE A 210 8.11 2.34 3.26
N ALA A 211 8.56 2.76 2.08
CA ALA A 211 9.18 4.08 1.93
C ALA A 211 8.12 5.18 1.86
N THR A 212 8.42 6.32 2.46
CA THR A 212 7.54 7.50 2.48
C THR A 212 8.17 8.64 1.69
N ASP A 213 8.73 8.32 0.52
CA ASP A 213 9.59 9.20 -0.28
C ASP A 213 8.99 9.60 -1.63
N CYS A 214 7.74 9.23 -1.89
CA CYS A 214 7.03 9.69 -3.08
C CYS A 214 6.87 11.21 -3.06
N SER A 215 6.75 11.84 -4.23
CA SER A 215 6.72 13.31 -4.33
C SER A 215 5.52 13.96 -3.62
N VAL A 216 4.47 13.16 -3.33
CA VAL A 216 3.26 13.61 -2.66
C VAL A 216 3.19 13.19 -1.18
N ALA A 217 4.25 12.57 -0.64
CA ALA A 217 4.27 12.04 0.72
C ALA A 217 3.84 13.06 1.77
N LYS A 218 2.92 12.64 2.64
CA LYS A 218 2.38 13.41 3.78
C LYS A 218 2.56 12.72 5.11
N PHE A 219 3.00 11.46 5.10
CA PHE A 219 3.11 10.65 6.31
C PHE A 219 4.13 11.21 7.27
N LYS A 220 3.74 11.28 8.54
CA LYS A 220 4.60 11.67 9.65
C LYS A 220 4.59 10.53 10.65
N SER A 221 5.68 9.77 10.70
CA SER A 221 5.84 8.79 11.77
C SER A 221 5.86 9.52 13.11
N ILE A 222 5.25 8.93 14.14
CA ILE A 222 5.28 9.45 15.51
C ILE A 222 6.71 9.40 16.08
N GLN A 223 7.64 8.73 15.38
CA GLN A 223 9.07 8.78 15.68
C GLN A 223 9.86 9.34 14.50
N GLU A 224 9.90 10.68 14.42
CA GLU A 224 11.07 11.46 14.01
C GLU A 224 10.78 12.97 14.20
N ASP A 225 10.42 13.34 15.44
CA ASP A 225 10.76 14.69 15.95
C ASP A 225 12.05 14.58 16.78
N GLY A 226 13.02 13.84 16.24
CA GLY A 226 14.42 13.97 16.59
C GLY A 226 15.00 15.14 15.82
N SER A 227 14.45 16.33 16.05
CA SER A 227 15.09 17.56 15.62
C SER A 227 16.55 17.48 16.05
N SER A 228 17.44 17.53 15.06
CA SER A 228 18.85 17.84 15.26
C SER A 228 18.95 19.31 15.68
N PHE A 229 18.35 19.66 16.81
CA PHE A 229 18.93 20.71 17.62
C PHE A 229 20.24 20.14 18.13
N SER A 230 21.31 20.42 17.40
CA SER A 230 22.64 20.54 17.95
C SER A 230 22.58 21.58 19.07
N LEU A 231 22.07 21.20 20.24
CA LEU A 231 22.50 21.80 21.49
C LEU A 231 23.96 21.40 21.61
N GLN A 232 24.79 22.28 21.08
CA GLN A 232 26.21 22.30 21.31
C GLN A 232 26.38 22.52 22.82
N LEU A 233 26.37 21.41 23.56
CA LEU A 233 26.78 21.39 24.96
C LEU A 233 28.20 21.99 24.99
N PRO A 234 28.44 23.07 25.75
CA PRO A 234 29.78 23.55 25.94
C PRO A 234 30.60 22.39 26.51
N SER A 235 31.75 22.11 25.91
CA SER A 235 32.70 21.15 26.44
C SER A 235 33.12 21.60 27.84
N LEU A 236 32.58 20.95 28.87
CA LEU A 236 33.02 21.11 30.25
C LEU A 236 34.38 20.41 30.40
N SER A 237 35.45 21.20 30.45
CA SER A 237 36.76 20.73 30.89
C SER A 237 36.78 20.74 32.42
N CYS A 238 36.80 19.56 33.05
CA CYS A 238 37.03 19.42 34.48
C CYS A 238 38.53 19.55 34.77
N GLU A 239 38.96 20.70 35.28
CA GLU A 239 40.21 20.82 36.03
C GLU A 239 39.93 20.58 37.52
N ASN A 240 40.74 19.73 38.14
CA ASN A 240 40.71 19.50 39.58
C ASN A 240 41.22 20.74 40.32
N GLY A 241 40.30 21.54 40.86
CA GLY A 241 40.60 22.64 41.78
C GLY A 241 39.74 22.50 43.04
N ILE A 242 40.40 22.19 44.14
CA ILE A 242 39.85 22.01 45.49
C ILE A 242 39.39 23.38 46.03
N GLU A 243 38.13 23.44 46.51
CA GLU A 243 37.54 24.31 47.57
C GLU A 243 36.21 25.00 47.20
N GLY A 244 35.15 24.70 47.98
CA GLY A 244 34.17 25.73 48.40
C GLY A 244 32.74 25.71 47.84
N ARG A 245 31.80 25.27 48.69
CA ARG A 245 30.39 25.73 48.89
C ARG A 245 29.41 25.78 47.69
N GLY A 246 28.62 24.70 47.57
CA GLY A 246 27.14 24.67 47.57
C GLY A 246 26.34 25.30 46.42
N VAL A 247 25.42 24.52 45.82
CA VAL A 247 24.30 25.05 45.02
C VAL A 247 23.01 24.28 45.35
N VAL A 248 21.97 25.03 45.71
CA VAL A 248 20.60 24.57 45.97
C VAL A 248 19.83 24.56 44.65
N CYS A 249 19.16 23.45 44.32
CA CYS A 249 18.22 23.39 43.20
C CYS A 249 16.78 23.61 43.70
N LYS A 250 16.07 24.59 43.13
CA LYS A 250 14.61 24.67 43.18
C LYS A 250 14.03 24.08 41.89
N ARG A 251 12.86 23.44 42.03
CA ARG A 251 12.00 22.98 40.93
C ARG A 251 11.53 24.14 40.07
#